data_AF-A0AAP1CA66-F1
#
_entry.id   AF-A0AAP1CA66-F1
#
_cell.length_a   1.000
_cell.length_b   1.000
_cell.length_c   1.000
_cell.angle_alpha   90.00
_cell.angle_beta   90.00
_cell.angle_gamma   90.00
#
_symmetry.space_group_name_H-M   'P 1'
#
loop_
_entity.id
_entity.type
_entity.pdbx_description
1 polymer ?
#
loop_
_entity_poly.entity_id
_entity_poly.type
_entity_poly.pdbx_seq_one_letter_code
_entity_poly.pdbx_strand_id
1 'polypeptide(L)'
;MKANAAAAASRAMQTPLDADDALFFLSRTGFTPAPADVARIVGITRAQAVADVLGDVRREPVTTWPDWVAELPPTRAQRQAMTPDMRRDEQRERNRRYDALRAAWVNEMIATPSPLTERMTLFWHGHFTSGQDKVPYPQTMAAQHALFRREALGNFGTLLHAVAKDPAMLQYLDGASNRKGRPNENFAREVMELFTLGEGHYTQHDVTEAARAMTGWSVDPDTLRFTVRPEWHDAGDKTILGEIGAFDGDAFLDILLRQPGTARFIAGKLWREFVSDTPDSDVLDGVAERFRTSGYDIRAALAALWSTDAFWDPRNRGVLVKSPVEFVVGSVRLFDVAYGDPQMLANTVRTLGQNLFYPPNVKGWPGGAMWINSTTLLARKQFVEQLFRATETVGMRAPAHAIASSAPHAPNARPHVTPVPVADTAPVVGMQAAPTRPPRGGLRFDLERWLAQYRARPQAIAGLSTELQLQHAVLPVSPVAAIDTDSTGSAYLEALLMDPAYQLK
;
A
#
# COMPACT_ATOMS: atom_id res chain seq x y z
N MET A 1 -7.25 -34.05 22.60
CA MET A 1 -7.69 -32.72 22.11
C MET A 1 -6.76 -32.12 21.06
N LYS A 2 -5.51 -31.71 21.36
CA LYS A 2 -4.63 -31.03 20.37
C LYS A 2 -4.51 -31.70 18.99
N ALA A 3 -4.37 -33.03 18.92
CA ALA A 3 -4.32 -33.76 17.65
C ALA A 3 -5.61 -33.63 16.80
N ASN A 4 -6.80 -33.66 17.41
CA ASN A 4 -8.06 -33.47 16.70
C ASN A 4 -8.24 -32.02 16.23
N ALA A 5 -7.74 -31.04 17.00
CA ALA A 5 -7.76 -29.63 16.60
C ALA A 5 -6.84 -29.37 15.39
N ALA A 6 -5.63 -29.94 15.40
CA ALA A 6 -4.71 -29.87 14.26
C ALA A 6 -5.28 -30.55 13.00
N ALA A 7 -5.93 -31.73 13.16
CA ALA A 7 -6.62 -32.41 12.05
C ALA A 7 -7.83 -31.61 11.54
N ALA A 8 -8.57 -30.93 12.42
CA ALA A 8 -9.70 -30.07 12.04
C ALA A 8 -9.24 -28.82 11.27
N ALA A 9 -8.23 -28.09 11.76
CA ALA A 9 -7.65 -26.95 11.06
C ALA A 9 -7.05 -27.37 9.70
N SER A 10 -6.35 -28.51 9.66
CA SER A 10 -5.85 -29.09 8.41
C SER A 10 -6.97 -29.47 7.43
N ARG A 11 -8.19 -29.78 7.90
CA ARG A 11 -9.37 -30.03 7.06
C ARG A 11 -10.04 -28.73 6.62
N ALA A 12 -10.15 -27.73 7.49
CA ALA A 12 -10.69 -26.42 7.15
C ALA A 12 -9.90 -25.75 6.02
N MET A 13 -8.58 -25.90 6.02
CA MET A 13 -7.70 -25.40 4.96
C MET A 13 -7.80 -26.15 3.62
N GLN A 14 -8.44 -27.32 3.58
CA GLN A 14 -8.76 -28.05 2.34
C GLN A 14 -10.15 -27.68 1.78
N THR A 15 -10.86 -26.73 2.39
CA THR A 15 -12.11 -26.19 1.85
C THR A 15 -11.83 -25.41 0.56
N PRO A 16 -12.51 -25.71 -0.57
CA PRO A 16 -12.45 -24.87 -1.77
C PRO A 16 -13.03 -23.48 -1.53
N LEU A 17 -12.43 -22.44 -2.09
CA LEU A 17 -12.97 -21.09 -2.07
C LEU A 17 -14.20 -20.99 -2.99
N ASP A 18 -15.29 -20.41 -2.50
CA ASP A 18 -16.31 -19.79 -3.35
C ASP A 18 -15.92 -18.35 -3.74
N ALA A 19 -16.82 -17.63 -4.41
CA ALA A 19 -16.56 -16.25 -4.86
C ALA A 19 -16.40 -15.26 -3.68
N ASP A 20 -17.14 -15.47 -2.60
CA ASP A 20 -17.14 -14.57 -1.44
C ASP A 20 -15.89 -14.82 -0.57
N ASP A 21 -15.53 -16.10 -0.39
CA ASP A 21 -14.26 -16.56 0.19
C ASP A 21 -13.06 -15.97 -0.58
N ALA A 22 -13.08 -16.03 -1.91
CA ALA A 22 -12.04 -15.50 -2.79
C ALA A 22 -11.92 -13.97 -2.74
N LEU A 23 -13.04 -13.26 -2.83
CA LEU A 23 -13.08 -11.79 -2.73
C LEU A 23 -12.60 -11.31 -1.36
N PHE A 24 -13.07 -11.95 -0.27
CA PHE A 24 -12.63 -11.66 1.09
C PHE A 24 -11.12 -11.83 1.24
N PHE A 25 -10.60 -12.97 0.81
CA PHE A 25 -9.18 -13.31 0.95
C PHE A 25 -8.28 -12.30 0.22
N LEU A 26 -8.51 -12.08 -1.08
CA LEU A 26 -7.71 -11.15 -1.88
C LEU A 26 -7.81 -9.70 -1.40
N SER A 27 -9.00 -9.27 -0.96
CA SER A 27 -9.20 -7.92 -0.41
C SER A 27 -8.45 -7.71 0.90
N ARG A 28 -8.25 -8.76 1.70
CA ARG A 28 -7.45 -8.69 2.95
C ARG A 28 -5.95 -8.81 2.68
N THR A 29 -5.52 -9.71 1.80
CA THR A 29 -4.09 -9.90 1.51
C THR A 29 -3.52 -8.89 0.50
N GLY A 30 -4.25 -7.84 0.15
CA GLY A 30 -3.87 -6.90 -0.89
C GLY A 30 -4.72 -5.64 -0.86
N PHE A 31 -5.14 -5.20 -2.05
CA PHE A 31 -6.19 -4.20 -2.24
C PHE A 31 -7.40 -4.89 -2.88
N THR A 32 -8.56 -4.23 -2.95
CA THR A 32 -9.75 -4.79 -3.61
C THR A 32 -9.37 -5.35 -5.00
N PRO A 33 -9.61 -6.65 -5.27
CA PRO A 33 -9.18 -7.32 -6.49
C PRO A 33 -10.00 -6.87 -7.70
N ALA A 34 -9.46 -7.09 -8.90
CA ALA A 34 -10.28 -7.05 -10.11
C ALA A 34 -11.14 -8.34 -10.20
N PRO A 35 -12.31 -8.34 -10.86
CA PRO A 35 -13.15 -9.53 -10.99
C PRO A 35 -12.43 -10.77 -11.58
N ALA A 36 -11.46 -10.54 -12.47
CA ALA A 36 -10.62 -11.59 -13.04
C ALA A 36 -9.65 -12.23 -12.02
N ASP A 37 -9.16 -11.47 -11.03
CA ASP A 37 -8.29 -11.98 -9.97
C ASP A 37 -9.08 -12.93 -9.05
N VAL A 38 -10.32 -12.56 -8.71
CA VAL A 38 -11.25 -13.40 -7.92
C VAL A 38 -11.54 -14.70 -8.65
N ALA A 39 -11.96 -14.62 -9.91
CA ALA A 39 -12.30 -15.79 -10.73
C ALA A 39 -11.16 -16.80 -10.89
N ARG A 40 -9.89 -16.36 -10.80
CA ARG A 40 -8.70 -17.23 -10.87
C ARG A 40 -8.58 -18.19 -9.68
N ILE A 41 -9.06 -17.81 -8.50
CA ILE A 41 -8.89 -18.59 -7.26
C ILE A 41 -10.19 -19.23 -6.74
N VAL A 42 -11.32 -19.04 -7.42
CA VAL A 42 -12.53 -19.80 -7.08
C VAL A 42 -12.30 -21.29 -7.38
N GLY A 43 -12.63 -22.15 -6.42
CA GLY A 43 -12.52 -23.61 -6.53
C GLY A 43 -11.15 -24.20 -6.12
N ILE A 44 -10.09 -23.41 -5.94
CA ILE A 44 -8.87 -23.90 -5.27
C ILE A 44 -9.06 -23.90 -3.76
N THR A 45 -8.29 -24.71 -3.04
CA THR A 45 -8.38 -24.77 -1.57
C THR A 45 -7.81 -23.51 -0.91
N ARG A 46 -8.30 -23.18 0.29
CA ARG A 46 -7.73 -22.13 1.16
C ARG A 46 -6.21 -22.29 1.32
N ALA A 47 -5.70 -23.51 1.45
CA ALA A 47 -4.27 -23.80 1.54
C ALA A 47 -3.50 -23.39 0.28
N GLN A 48 -4.04 -23.70 -0.91
CA GLN A 48 -3.44 -23.31 -2.18
C GLN A 48 -3.49 -21.79 -2.36
N ALA A 49 -4.61 -21.14 -2.09
CA ALA A 49 -4.71 -19.69 -2.19
C ALA A 49 -3.72 -18.94 -1.27
N VAL A 50 -3.54 -19.41 -0.03
CA VAL A 50 -2.50 -18.90 0.88
C VAL A 50 -1.09 -19.14 0.33
N ALA A 51 -0.82 -20.32 -0.24
CA ALA A 51 0.48 -20.62 -0.84
C ALA A 51 0.77 -19.75 -2.08
N ASP A 52 -0.20 -19.56 -2.96
CA ASP A 52 -0.08 -18.78 -4.20
C ASP A 52 0.14 -17.30 -3.89
N VAL A 53 -0.67 -16.70 -3.02
CA VAL A 53 -0.55 -15.29 -2.61
C VAL A 53 0.79 -15.01 -1.91
N LEU A 54 1.32 -15.98 -1.16
CA LEU A 54 2.66 -15.89 -0.60
C LEU A 54 3.75 -16.10 -1.68
N GLY A 55 3.54 -17.01 -2.64
CA GLY A 55 4.49 -17.32 -3.72
C GLY A 55 4.69 -16.15 -4.69
N ASP A 56 3.61 -15.49 -5.09
CA ASP A 56 3.55 -14.45 -6.13
C ASP A 56 4.09 -13.06 -5.66
N VAL A 57 5.12 -13.04 -4.81
CA VAL A 57 5.70 -11.79 -4.27
C VAL A 57 6.86 -11.24 -5.08
N ARG A 58 6.84 -9.93 -5.30
CA ARG A 58 7.92 -9.18 -5.98
C ARG A 58 8.72 -8.37 -4.96
N ARG A 59 9.99 -8.12 -5.27
CA ARG A 59 10.88 -7.23 -4.48
C ARG A 59 11.20 -5.91 -5.17
N GLU A 60 10.91 -5.84 -6.47
CA GLU A 60 11.12 -4.67 -7.32
C GLU A 60 9.78 -4.22 -7.93
N PRO A 61 9.55 -2.91 -8.09
CA PRO A 61 8.35 -2.38 -8.70
C PRO A 61 8.21 -2.79 -10.18
N VAL A 62 6.98 -2.81 -10.70
CA VAL A 62 6.70 -3.01 -12.13
C VAL A 62 6.50 -1.70 -12.90
N THR A 63 6.22 -0.60 -12.19
CA THR A 63 6.04 0.73 -12.77
C THR A 63 7.35 1.52 -12.78
N THR A 64 7.41 2.57 -13.61
CA THR A 64 8.56 3.48 -13.65
C THR A 64 8.56 4.39 -12.42
N TRP A 65 9.65 4.37 -11.66
CA TRP A 65 9.92 5.30 -10.56
C TRP A 65 10.75 6.49 -11.08
N PRO A 66 10.70 7.67 -10.43
CA PRO A 66 11.44 8.83 -10.90
C PRO A 66 12.95 8.63 -10.82
N ASP A 67 13.68 8.90 -11.92
CA ASP A 67 15.13 8.68 -12.03
C ASP A 67 15.94 9.34 -10.91
N TRP A 68 15.46 10.50 -10.42
CA TRP A 68 16.11 11.25 -9.35
C TRP A 68 16.22 10.50 -8.02
N VAL A 69 15.47 9.40 -7.82
CA VAL A 69 15.58 8.53 -6.65
C VAL A 69 17.00 7.95 -6.50
N ALA A 70 17.71 7.77 -7.61
CA ALA A 70 19.11 7.30 -7.62
C ALA A 70 20.16 8.43 -7.52
N GLU A 71 19.76 9.70 -7.58
CA GLU A 71 20.68 10.84 -7.45
C GLU A 71 21.19 10.99 -6.01
N LEU A 72 22.46 11.37 -5.85
CA LEU A 72 22.98 11.79 -4.55
C LEU A 72 22.45 13.20 -4.20
N PRO A 73 21.90 13.40 -2.98
CA PRO A 73 21.57 14.73 -2.48
C PRO A 73 22.78 15.68 -2.40
N PRO A 74 22.56 17.02 -2.39
CA PRO A 74 23.64 17.99 -2.27
C PRO A 74 24.47 17.78 -1.00
N THR A 75 25.80 17.77 -1.16
CA THR A 75 26.79 17.65 -0.07
C THR A 75 26.66 18.77 0.96
N ARG A 76 27.20 18.58 2.16
CA ARG A 76 27.26 19.61 3.21
C ARG A 76 27.92 20.90 2.72
N ALA A 77 29.01 20.80 1.96
CA ALA A 77 29.69 21.97 1.40
C ALA A 77 28.79 22.73 0.41
N GLN A 78 28.09 22.02 -0.49
CA GLN A 78 27.11 22.62 -1.39
C GLN A 78 25.95 23.28 -0.61
N ARG A 79 25.37 22.59 0.39
CA ARG A 79 24.29 23.13 1.24
C ARG A 79 24.72 24.39 2.00
N GLN A 80 25.97 24.46 2.47
CA GLN A 80 26.52 25.64 3.16
C GLN A 80 26.77 26.82 2.21
N ALA A 81 27.07 26.56 0.93
CA ALA A 81 27.26 27.59 -0.08
C ALA A 81 25.92 28.17 -0.65
N MET A 82 24.77 27.56 -0.35
CA MET A 82 23.48 27.98 -0.90
C MET A 82 23.01 29.35 -0.35
N THR A 83 22.77 30.29 -1.26
CA THR A 83 22.09 31.56 -0.97
C THR A 83 20.67 31.32 -0.43
N PRO A 84 20.02 32.32 0.19
CA PRO A 84 18.62 32.20 0.62
C PRO A 84 17.66 31.80 -0.50
N ASP A 85 17.89 32.24 -1.74
CA ASP A 85 17.09 31.83 -2.90
C ASP A 85 17.35 30.38 -3.32
N MET A 86 18.62 29.97 -3.42
CA MET A 86 18.95 28.57 -3.71
C MET A 86 18.34 27.60 -2.68
N ARG A 87 18.31 27.98 -1.39
CA ARG A 87 17.63 27.20 -0.34
C ARG A 87 16.10 27.15 -0.51
N ARG A 88 15.48 28.21 -1.04
CA ARG A 88 14.04 28.22 -1.37
C ARG A 88 13.74 27.33 -2.57
N ASP A 89 14.58 27.36 -3.62
CA ASP A 89 14.44 26.48 -4.78
C ASP A 89 14.65 25.01 -4.43
N GLU A 90 15.68 24.70 -3.67
CA GLU A 90 15.95 23.35 -3.15
C GLU A 90 14.76 22.81 -2.32
N GLN A 91 14.16 23.63 -1.46
CA GLN A 91 12.98 23.22 -0.69
C GLN A 91 11.74 23.03 -1.59
N ARG A 92 11.55 23.86 -2.63
CA ARG A 92 10.48 23.67 -3.62
C ARG A 92 10.64 22.36 -4.38
N GLU A 93 11.86 22.07 -4.82
CA GLU A 93 12.17 20.87 -5.59
C GLU A 93 12.04 19.60 -4.75
N ARG A 94 12.56 19.59 -3.51
CA ARG A 94 12.35 18.49 -2.56
C ARG A 94 10.86 18.20 -2.30
N ASN A 95 10.02 19.24 -2.20
CA ASN A 95 8.58 19.06 -2.04
C ASN A 95 7.95 18.40 -3.30
N ARG A 96 8.27 18.88 -4.50
CA ARG A 96 7.80 18.29 -5.77
C ARG A 96 8.23 16.83 -5.92
N ARG A 97 9.49 16.52 -5.57
CA ARG A 97 10.03 15.16 -5.58
C ARG A 97 9.28 14.26 -4.60
N TYR A 98 8.95 14.73 -3.40
CA TYR A 98 8.09 13.98 -2.47
C TYR A 98 6.69 13.72 -3.05
N ASP A 99 6.07 14.69 -3.71
CA ASP A 99 4.75 14.49 -4.33
C ASP A 99 4.81 13.47 -5.49
N ALA A 100 5.83 13.57 -6.34
CA ALA A 100 6.10 12.58 -7.40
C ALA A 100 6.35 11.16 -6.83
N LEU A 101 7.01 11.04 -5.67
CA LEU A 101 7.22 9.76 -4.99
C LEU A 101 5.91 9.14 -4.49
N ARG A 102 4.99 9.96 -3.97
CA ARG A 102 3.62 9.52 -3.59
C ARG A 102 2.85 9.03 -4.81
N ALA A 103 2.91 9.78 -5.90
CA ALA A 103 2.25 9.43 -7.15
C ALA A 103 2.79 8.12 -7.75
N ALA A 104 4.12 7.94 -7.75
CA ALA A 104 4.76 6.69 -8.19
C ALA A 104 4.35 5.49 -7.34
N TRP A 105 4.27 5.64 -6.01
CA TRP A 105 3.84 4.53 -5.14
C TRP A 105 2.35 4.18 -5.33
N VAL A 106 1.46 5.17 -5.42
CA VAL A 106 0.04 4.93 -5.73
C VAL A 106 -0.12 4.22 -7.09
N ASN A 107 0.66 4.62 -8.09
CA ASN A 107 0.67 3.96 -9.40
C ASN A 107 1.15 2.50 -9.32
N GLU A 108 2.19 2.21 -8.54
CA GLU A 108 2.66 0.83 -8.29
C GLU A 108 1.57 -0.01 -7.60
N MET A 109 0.94 0.52 -6.53
CA MET A 109 -0.12 -0.17 -5.80
C MET A 109 -1.33 -0.53 -6.68
N ILE A 110 -1.64 0.31 -7.68
CA ILE A 110 -2.70 0.04 -8.66
C ILE A 110 -2.25 -1.00 -9.67
N ALA A 111 -1.08 -0.82 -10.29
CA ALA A 111 -0.65 -1.60 -11.45
C ALA A 111 0.04 -2.94 -11.11
N THR A 112 0.48 -3.16 -9.87
CA THR A 112 1.27 -4.34 -9.52
C THR A 112 0.45 -5.64 -9.62
N PRO A 113 1.03 -6.72 -10.17
CA PRO A 113 0.48 -8.07 -10.08
C PRO A 113 0.73 -8.70 -8.71
N SER A 114 1.42 -8.01 -7.79
CA SER A 114 1.71 -8.48 -6.43
C SER A 114 1.19 -7.52 -5.35
N PRO A 115 -0.15 -7.42 -5.16
CA PRO A 115 -0.73 -6.50 -4.18
C PRO A 115 -0.25 -6.74 -2.74
N LEU A 116 0.04 -8.00 -2.37
CA LEU A 116 0.54 -8.32 -1.03
C LEU A 116 1.90 -7.68 -0.73
N THR A 117 2.82 -7.61 -1.71
CA THR A 117 4.09 -6.92 -1.55
C THR A 117 3.84 -5.49 -1.09
N GLU A 118 3.04 -4.71 -1.83
CA GLU A 118 2.82 -3.30 -1.50
C GLU A 118 1.94 -3.11 -0.26
N ARG A 119 1.02 -4.04 0.02
CA ARG A 119 0.24 -4.04 1.27
C ARG A 119 1.13 -4.20 2.50
N MET A 120 2.12 -5.10 2.42
CA MET A 120 3.15 -5.27 3.44
C MET A 120 4.16 -4.11 3.47
N THR A 121 4.56 -3.54 2.32
CA THR A 121 5.37 -2.31 2.28
C THR A 121 4.69 -1.16 3.02
N LEU A 122 3.38 -0.98 2.82
CA LEU A 122 2.59 0.03 3.51
C LEU A 122 2.48 -0.24 5.03
N PHE A 123 2.26 -1.50 5.41
CA PHE A 123 2.27 -1.92 6.82
C PHE A 123 3.62 -1.63 7.48
N TRP A 124 4.75 -1.99 6.85
CA TRP A 124 6.07 -1.73 7.41
C TRP A 124 6.42 -0.25 7.46
N HIS A 125 6.00 0.55 6.48
CA HIS A 125 6.18 2.02 6.49
C HIS A 125 5.33 2.71 7.58
N GLY A 126 4.16 2.15 7.92
CA GLY A 126 3.34 2.58 9.06
C GLY A 126 3.83 2.04 10.41
N HIS A 127 4.55 0.91 10.44
CA HIS A 127 5.14 0.33 11.64
C HIS A 127 6.45 1.02 12.01
N PHE A 128 7.42 1.03 11.09
CA PHE A 128 8.72 1.67 11.20
C PHE A 128 8.64 3.12 10.70
N THR A 129 7.88 3.92 11.44
CA THR A 129 7.49 5.27 11.03
C THR A 129 8.68 6.18 10.71
N SER A 130 8.65 6.82 9.55
CA SER A 130 9.53 7.93 9.16
C SER A 130 8.79 8.90 8.22
N GLY A 131 9.11 10.20 8.30
CA GLY A 131 8.37 11.25 7.59
C GLY A 131 9.22 12.40 7.01
N GLN A 132 8.69 13.02 5.94
CA GLN A 132 9.28 14.18 5.23
C GLN A 132 9.52 15.40 6.15
N ASP A 133 8.85 15.50 7.29
CA ASP A 133 9.01 16.55 8.30
C ASP A 133 10.43 16.59 8.90
N LYS A 134 11.03 15.42 9.16
CA LYS A 134 12.41 15.30 9.67
C LYS A 134 13.39 14.64 8.70
N VAL A 135 12.92 13.93 7.68
CA VAL A 135 13.76 13.37 6.62
C VAL A 135 13.73 14.35 5.44
N PRO A 136 14.71 15.27 5.30
CA PRO A 136 14.61 16.32 4.29
C PRO A 136 14.65 15.78 2.87
N TYR A 137 15.46 14.76 2.60
CA TYR A 137 15.77 14.32 1.24
C TYR A 137 14.89 13.15 0.79
N PRO A 138 14.07 13.33 -0.28
CA PRO A 138 13.17 12.28 -0.78
C PRO A 138 13.90 11.00 -1.19
N GLN A 139 15.15 11.09 -1.66
CA GLN A 139 15.99 9.93 -2.01
C GLN A 139 16.22 9.01 -0.82
N THR A 140 16.45 9.58 0.37
CA THR A 140 16.64 8.82 1.61
C THR A 140 15.37 8.05 1.98
N MET A 141 14.21 8.70 1.86
CA MET A 141 12.91 8.05 2.08
C MET A 141 12.61 6.97 1.02
N ALA A 142 12.96 7.21 -0.24
CA ALA A 142 12.80 6.23 -1.32
C ALA A 142 13.70 5.00 -1.13
N ALA A 143 14.91 5.18 -0.59
CA ALA A 143 15.79 4.07 -0.23
C ALA A 143 15.22 3.22 0.93
N GLN A 144 14.70 3.86 1.98
CA GLN A 144 13.98 3.16 3.07
C GLN A 144 12.74 2.42 2.54
N HIS A 145 12.00 3.04 1.62
CA HIS A 145 10.84 2.42 0.98
C HIS A 145 11.21 1.17 0.16
N ALA A 146 12.32 1.22 -0.59
CA ALA A 146 12.84 0.06 -1.31
C ALA A 146 13.32 -1.06 -0.36
N LEU A 147 13.85 -0.70 0.82
CA LEU A 147 14.12 -1.64 1.91
C LEU A 147 12.82 -2.32 2.40
N PHE A 148 11.77 -1.56 2.72
CA PHE A 148 10.48 -2.14 3.13
C PHE A 148 9.88 -3.06 2.08
N ARG A 149 9.95 -2.71 0.79
CA ARG A 149 9.49 -3.56 -0.31
C ARG A 149 10.27 -4.87 -0.42
N ARG A 150 11.61 -4.79 -0.39
CA ARG A 150 12.47 -5.97 -0.57
C ARG A 150 12.29 -6.98 0.57
N GLU A 151 12.13 -6.50 1.79
CA GLU A 151 11.94 -7.31 3.00
C GLU A 151 10.46 -7.48 3.39
N ALA A 152 9.50 -7.10 2.52
CA ALA A 152 8.07 -7.06 2.82
C ALA A 152 7.53 -8.37 3.41
N LEU A 153 8.00 -9.51 2.89
CA LEU A 153 7.79 -10.86 3.40
C LEU A 153 9.13 -11.57 3.68
N GLY A 154 10.15 -10.81 4.07
CA GLY A 154 11.48 -11.31 4.42
C GLY A 154 11.54 -11.83 5.86
N ASN A 155 12.64 -11.51 6.53
CA ASN A 155 12.83 -11.82 7.94
C ASN A 155 12.71 -10.54 8.78
N PHE A 156 11.89 -10.54 9.82
CA PHE A 156 11.68 -9.35 10.66
C PHE A 156 12.93 -8.98 11.46
N GLY A 157 13.76 -9.95 11.87
CA GLY A 157 15.06 -9.67 12.48
C GLY A 157 16.01 -8.94 11.52
N THR A 158 16.10 -9.40 10.26
CA THR A 158 16.85 -8.71 9.20
C THR A 158 16.30 -7.31 8.93
N LEU A 159 14.97 -7.17 8.83
CA LEU A 159 14.31 -5.89 8.60
C LEU A 159 14.55 -4.91 9.75
N LEU A 160 14.41 -5.35 11.00
CA LEU A 160 14.67 -4.56 12.20
C LEU A 160 16.10 -4.01 12.21
N HIS A 161 17.11 -4.85 11.97
CA HIS A 161 18.51 -4.43 11.88
C HIS A 161 18.77 -3.47 10.72
N ALA A 162 18.19 -3.71 9.55
CA ALA A 162 18.37 -2.87 8.37
C ALA A 162 17.73 -1.49 8.56
N VAL A 163 16.54 -1.43 9.15
CA VAL A 163 15.82 -0.18 9.44
C VAL A 163 16.45 0.58 10.61
N ALA A 164 16.94 -0.11 11.63
CA ALA A 164 17.59 0.56 12.76
C ALA A 164 18.87 1.31 12.34
N LYS A 165 19.50 0.86 11.25
CA LYS A 165 20.68 1.49 10.60
C LYS A 165 20.30 2.30 9.36
N ASP A 166 19.02 2.44 9.04
CA ASP A 166 18.57 3.21 7.87
C ASP A 166 18.73 4.73 8.09
N PRO A 167 19.27 5.49 7.11
CA PRO A 167 19.49 6.92 7.28
C PRO A 167 18.22 7.77 7.45
N ALA A 168 17.06 7.36 6.93
CA ALA A 168 15.81 8.08 7.16
C ALA A 168 15.33 7.85 8.60
N MET A 169 15.39 6.62 9.11
CA MET A 169 15.06 6.29 10.50
C MET A 169 15.96 7.03 11.50
N LEU A 170 17.28 7.00 11.28
CA LEU A 170 18.27 7.68 12.12
C LEU A 170 18.15 9.20 12.11
N GLN A 171 17.60 9.79 11.05
CA GLN A 171 17.24 11.22 10.99
C GLN A 171 15.91 11.50 11.70
N TYR A 172 14.90 10.66 11.49
CA TYR A 172 13.55 10.84 12.03
C TYR A 172 13.50 10.76 13.57
N LEU A 173 14.24 9.82 14.16
CA LEU A 173 14.28 9.61 15.62
C LEU A 173 15.51 10.20 16.31
N ASP A 174 16.23 11.09 15.61
CA ASP A 174 17.42 11.82 16.08
C ASP A 174 18.62 10.91 16.49
N GLY A 175 18.55 9.63 16.13
CA GLY A 175 19.56 8.60 16.43
C GLY A 175 20.94 8.88 15.83
N ALA A 176 21.02 9.54 14.66
CA ALA A 176 22.29 9.88 14.01
C ALA A 176 23.21 10.81 14.83
N SER A 177 22.67 11.41 15.90
CA SER A 177 23.34 12.33 16.82
C SER A 177 23.76 11.68 18.15
N ASN A 178 23.46 10.39 18.36
CA ASN A 178 23.66 9.70 19.64
C ASN A 178 25.15 9.45 19.96
N ARG A 179 25.62 9.88 21.14
CA ARG A 179 27.04 9.84 21.54
C ARG A 179 27.21 9.48 23.02
N LYS A 180 28.29 8.77 23.32
CA LYS A 180 28.72 8.44 24.69
C LYS A 180 28.83 9.69 25.57
N GLY A 181 28.50 9.53 26.85
CA GLY A 181 28.44 10.62 27.83
C GLY A 181 27.20 11.52 27.73
N ARG A 182 26.49 11.52 26.58
CA ARG A 182 25.16 12.16 26.43
C ARG A 182 24.23 11.30 25.54
N PRO A 183 23.85 10.08 25.96
CA PRO A 183 23.01 9.21 25.15
C PRO A 183 21.66 9.86 24.84
N ASN A 184 21.19 9.71 23.60
CA ASN A 184 19.84 10.12 23.19
C ASN A 184 18.89 8.92 23.32
N GLU A 185 18.06 8.94 24.36
CA GLU A 185 17.11 7.86 24.65
C GLU A 185 15.98 7.70 23.63
N ASN A 186 15.68 8.74 22.84
CA ASN A 186 14.49 8.76 21.99
C ASN A 186 14.42 7.53 21.08
N PHE A 187 15.47 7.28 20.30
CA PHE A 187 15.47 6.17 19.35
C PHE A 187 15.40 4.79 20.03
N ALA A 188 16.15 4.59 21.11
CA ALA A 188 16.12 3.33 21.87
C ALA A 188 14.74 3.05 22.49
N ARG A 189 14.05 4.11 22.97
CA ARG A 189 12.67 4.01 23.45
C ARG A 189 11.72 3.59 22.36
N GLU A 190 11.69 4.27 21.21
CA GLU A 190 10.76 3.93 20.12
C GLU A 190 10.99 2.50 19.58
N VAL A 191 12.25 2.06 19.52
CA VAL A 191 12.60 0.69 19.12
C VAL A 191 11.95 -0.35 20.06
N MET A 192 11.95 -0.11 21.37
CA MET A 192 11.28 -0.98 22.34
C MET A 192 9.76 -0.80 22.36
N GLU A 193 9.28 0.44 22.41
CA GLU A 193 7.87 0.78 22.60
C GLU A 193 7.01 0.52 21.36
N LEU A 194 7.44 1.02 20.20
CA LEU A 194 6.60 1.05 18.98
C LEU A 194 6.96 -0.05 17.99
N PHE A 195 8.23 -0.47 17.97
CA PHE A 195 8.73 -1.37 16.94
C PHE A 195 8.91 -2.83 17.39
N THR A 196 9.06 -3.12 18.69
CA THR A 196 9.34 -4.49 19.16
C THR A 196 8.48 -4.98 20.33
N LEU A 197 8.65 -4.48 21.56
CA LEU A 197 8.05 -5.08 22.76
C LEU A 197 6.64 -4.56 23.07
N GLY A 198 6.37 -3.29 22.79
CA GLY A 198 5.20 -2.60 23.29
C GLY A 198 5.47 -1.85 24.60
N GLU A 199 4.64 -0.84 24.88
CA GLU A 199 4.68 -0.05 26.10
C GLU A 199 4.52 -0.93 27.36
N GLY A 200 5.30 -0.63 28.42
CA GLY A 200 5.22 -1.33 29.71
C GLY A 200 6.01 -2.64 29.81
N HIS A 201 6.76 -3.03 28.77
CA HIS A 201 7.54 -4.28 28.73
C HIS A 201 9.06 -4.12 28.95
N TYR A 202 9.49 -2.94 29.39
CA TYR A 202 10.87 -2.57 29.72
C TYR A 202 10.88 -1.50 30.81
N THR A 203 12.02 -1.30 31.48
CA THR A 203 12.19 -0.25 32.49
C THR A 203 12.84 1.00 31.89
N GLN A 204 12.79 2.12 32.62
CA GLN A 204 13.53 3.32 32.25
C GLN A 204 15.06 3.08 32.20
N HIS A 205 15.59 2.16 33.02
CA HIS A 205 17.01 1.82 33.00
C HIS A 205 17.39 1.13 31.69
N ASP A 206 16.56 0.19 31.22
CA ASP A 206 16.76 -0.48 29.92
C ASP A 206 16.80 0.53 28.76
N VAL A 207 16.00 1.60 28.81
CA VAL A 207 16.03 2.68 27.80
C VAL A 207 17.38 3.41 27.82
N THR A 208 17.87 3.81 29.00
CA THR A 208 19.16 4.49 29.13
C THR A 208 20.32 3.60 28.65
N GLU A 209 20.29 2.31 28.99
CA GLU A 209 21.34 1.35 28.65
C GLU A 209 21.30 0.94 27.16
N ALA A 210 20.12 0.75 26.59
CA ALA A 210 19.94 0.61 25.14
C ALA A 210 20.39 1.86 24.37
N ALA A 211 20.11 3.06 24.89
CA ALA A 211 20.60 4.30 24.30
C ALA A 211 22.13 4.37 24.29
N ARG A 212 22.80 3.87 25.35
CA ARG A 212 24.26 3.69 25.36
C ARG A 212 24.72 2.70 24.31
N ALA A 213 24.05 1.56 24.14
CA ALA A 213 24.38 0.55 23.13
C ALA A 213 24.33 1.11 21.70
N MET A 214 23.33 1.94 21.39
CA MET A 214 23.15 2.57 20.08
C MET A 214 24.04 3.82 19.85
N THR A 215 24.98 4.15 20.74
CA THR A 215 25.86 5.32 20.55
C THR A 215 26.85 5.11 19.40
N GLY A 216 27.16 6.19 18.68
CA GLY A 216 28.11 6.15 17.55
C GLY A 216 27.54 5.70 16.21
N TRP A 217 26.29 5.22 16.16
CA TRP A 217 25.54 5.13 14.92
C TRP A 217 25.25 6.53 14.38
N SER A 218 25.53 6.75 13.09
CA SER A 218 25.46 8.08 12.49
C SER A 218 25.13 8.00 11.00
N VAL A 219 24.91 9.17 10.40
CA VAL A 219 24.72 9.34 8.96
C VAL A 219 25.85 10.23 8.45
N ASP A 220 26.51 9.80 7.37
CA ASP A 220 27.51 10.61 6.69
C ASP A 220 26.83 11.82 6.03
N PRO A 221 27.27 13.06 6.29
CA PRO A 221 26.52 14.25 5.89
C PRO A 221 26.56 14.54 4.38
N ASP A 222 27.49 13.94 3.64
CA ASP A 222 27.71 14.21 2.21
C ASP A 222 27.08 13.13 1.31
N THR A 223 27.15 11.87 1.72
CA THR A 223 26.56 10.72 1.02
C THR A 223 25.17 10.34 1.54
N LEU A 224 24.78 10.80 2.73
CA LEU A 224 23.58 10.41 3.49
C LEU A 224 23.45 8.89 3.70
N ARG A 225 24.59 8.18 3.80
CA ARG A 225 24.66 6.75 4.11
C ARG A 225 24.92 6.52 5.59
N PHE A 226 24.54 5.34 6.08
CA PHE A 226 24.89 4.88 7.43
C PHE A 226 26.41 4.86 7.63
N THR A 227 26.86 5.24 8.82
CA THR A 227 28.26 5.12 9.23
C THR A 227 28.35 4.90 10.74
N VAL A 228 29.37 4.14 11.17
CA VAL A 228 29.69 3.95 12.59
C VAL A 228 30.87 4.85 12.94
N ARG A 229 30.76 5.53 14.08
CA ARG A 229 31.76 6.43 14.66
C ARG A 229 32.26 5.83 15.98
N PRO A 230 33.31 4.99 15.97
CA PRO A 230 33.79 4.30 17.18
C PRO A 230 34.19 5.27 18.30
N GLU A 231 34.66 6.46 17.94
CA GLU A 231 35.02 7.52 18.88
C GLU A 231 33.81 8.07 19.66
N TRP A 232 32.59 7.92 19.14
CA TRP A 232 31.33 8.30 19.79
C TRP A 232 30.66 7.13 20.54
N HIS A 233 31.12 5.88 20.37
CA HIS A 233 30.52 4.71 20.99
C HIS A 233 30.95 4.53 22.46
N ASP A 234 29.99 4.18 23.32
CA ASP A 234 30.17 3.77 24.71
C ASP A 234 30.47 2.27 24.76
N ALA A 235 31.76 1.91 24.82
CA ALA A 235 32.20 0.52 24.89
C ALA A 235 32.13 -0.10 26.31
N GLY A 236 31.56 0.59 27.30
CA GLY A 236 31.39 0.05 28.64
C GLY A 236 30.33 -1.05 28.71
N ASP A 237 30.33 -1.82 29.79
CA ASP A 237 29.27 -2.78 30.07
C ASP A 237 27.90 -2.08 30.22
N LYS A 238 26.87 -2.80 29.82
CA LYS A 238 25.47 -2.35 29.80
C LYS A 238 24.56 -3.43 30.35
N THR A 239 23.51 -3.04 31.05
CA THR A 239 22.47 -3.96 31.54
C THR A 239 21.18 -3.72 30.77
N ILE A 240 20.75 -4.67 29.93
CA ILE A 240 19.57 -4.54 29.08
C ILE A 240 18.71 -5.79 29.24
N LEU A 241 17.48 -5.61 29.74
CA LEU A 241 16.47 -6.66 29.96
C LEU A 241 17.00 -7.85 30.78
N GLY A 242 17.86 -7.55 31.75
CA GLY A 242 18.49 -8.52 32.65
C GLY A 242 19.79 -9.15 32.12
N GLU A 243 20.19 -8.88 30.88
CA GLU A 243 21.46 -9.32 30.32
C GLU A 243 22.55 -8.27 30.53
N ILE A 244 23.79 -8.70 30.78
CA ILE A 244 24.94 -7.82 31.06
C ILE A 244 26.06 -8.08 30.06
N GLY A 245 26.62 -7.02 29.48
CA GLY A 245 27.83 -7.08 28.66
C GLY A 245 28.11 -5.78 27.90
N ALA A 246 29.24 -5.73 27.20
CA ALA A 246 29.64 -4.61 26.35
C ALA A 246 28.85 -4.56 25.02
N PHE A 247 27.52 -4.50 25.10
CA PHE A 247 26.62 -4.54 23.95
C PHE A 247 26.74 -3.31 23.05
N ASP A 248 26.71 -3.51 21.74
CA ASP A 248 26.49 -2.46 20.75
C ASP A 248 25.02 -2.43 20.29
N GLY A 249 24.71 -1.57 19.33
CA GLY A 249 23.35 -1.41 18.83
C GLY A 249 22.79 -2.63 18.10
N ASP A 250 23.64 -3.50 17.51
CA ASP A 250 23.17 -4.73 16.87
C ASP A 250 22.87 -5.79 17.96
N ALA A 251 23.77 -5.95 18.93
CA ALA A 251 23.54 -6.83 20.09
C ALA A 251 22.29 -6.44 20.90
N PHE A 252 21.97 -5.15 21.00
CA PHE A 252 20.70 -4.67 21.58
C PHE A 252 19.47 -5.19 20.82
N LEU A 253 19.47 -5.14 19.49
CA LEU A 253 18.36 -5.65 18.67
C LEU A 253 18.23 -7.18 18.79
N ASP A 254 19.34 -7.90 18.90
CA ASP A 254 19.35 -9.35 19.18
C ASP A 254 18.83 -9.70 20.59
N ILE A 255 19.02 -8.84 21.60
CA ILE A 255 18.37 -9.00 22.91
C ILE A 255 16.84 -8.87 22.77
N LEU A 256 16.36 -7.88 22.00
CA LEU A 256 14.92 -7.70 21.75
C LEU A 256 14.31 -8.88 20.99
N LEU A 257 14.97 -9.38 19.94
CA LEU A 257 14.51 -10.55 19.18
C LEU A 257 14.50 -11.84 20.02
N ARG A 258 15.24 -11.90 21.14
CA ARG A 258 15.15 -13.02 22.09
C ARG A 258 13.96 -12.91 23.04
N GLN A 259 13.28 -11.77 23.15
CA GLN A 259 12.10 -11.63 24.00
C GLN A 259 10.82 -12.18 23.34
N PRO A 260 10.00 -12.99 24.05
CA PRO A 260 8.76 -13.53 23.49
C PRO A 260 7.73 -12.43 23.20
N GLY A 261 7.78 -11.32 23.95
CA GLY A 261 6.97 -10.13 23.72
C GLY A 261 7.08 -9.60 22.29
N THR A 262 8.28 -9.60 21.69
CA THR A 262 8.48 -9.09 20.33
C THR A 262 7.72 -9.89 19.27
N ALA A 263 7.69 -11.22 19.39
CA ALA A 263 6.91 -12.04 18.46
C ALA A 263 5.40 -11.81 18.63
N ARG A 264 4.92 -11.72 19.89
CA ARG A 264 3.50 -11.47 20.21
C ARG A 264 3.03 -10.08 19.78
N PHE A 265 3.84 -9.05 19.96
CA PHE A 265 3.54 -7.67 19.56
C PHE A 265 3.38 -7.53 18.04
N ILE A 266 4.34 -8.07 17.27
CA ILE A 266 4.29 -8.04 15.80
C ILE A 266 3.14 -8.89 15.27
N ALA A 267 2.94 -10.11 15.79
CA ALA A 267 1.78 -10.93 15.44
C ALA A 267 0.46 -10.22 15.76
N GLY A 268 0.40 -9.44 16.86
CA GLY A 268 -0.77 -8.65 17.24
C GLY A 268 -1.01 -7.44 16.32
N LYS A 269 0.04 -6.84 15.74
CA LYS A 269 -0.10 -5.84 14.67
C LYS A 269 -0.57 -6.48 13.36
N LEU A 270 -0.01 -7.63 12.96
CA LEU A 270 -0.45 -8.37 11.78
C LEU A 270 -1.91 -8.85 11.89
N TRP A 271 -2.35 -9.28 13.09
CA TRP A 271 -3.75 -9.61 13.35
C TRP A 271 -4.68 -8.41 13.07
N ARG A 272 -4.34 -7.23 13.61
CA ARG A 272 -5.13 -6.01 13.42
C ARG A 272 -5.14 -5.51 11.98
N GLU A 273 -4.13 -5.87 11.18
CA GLU A 273 -4.08 -5.57 9.76
C GLU A 273 -4.97 -6.49 8.91
N PHE A 274 -5.00 -7.79 9.24
CA PHE A 274 -5.56 -8.83 8.36
C PHE A 274 -6.82 -9.55 8.86
N VAL A 275 -7.13 -9.51 10.16
CA VAL A 275 -8.25 -10.24 10.77
C VAL A 275 -9.30 -9.27 11.33
N SER A 276 -8.99 -8.59 12.43
CA SER A 276 -9.95 -7.76 13.17
C SER A 276 -9.26 -6.83 14.17
N ASP A 277 -9.93 -5.76 14.61
CA ASP A 277 -9.37 -4.81 15.58
C ASP A 277 -9.05 -5.44 16.96
N THR A 278 -9.68 -6.57 17.30
CA THR A 278 -9.55 -7.25 18.59
C THR A 278 -8.97 -8.66 18.41
N PRO A 279 -7.69 -8.88 18.77
CA PRO A 279 -7.07 -10.21 18.74
C PRO A 279 -7.69 -11.21 19.73
N ASP A 280 -7.91 -12.44 19.27
CA ASP A 280 -8.09 -13.60 20.14
C ASP A 280 -6.72 -13.95 20.74
N SER A 281 -6.61 -13.96 22.08
CA SER A 281 -5.33 -14.13 22.78
C SER A 281 -4.65 -15.46 22.48
N ASP A 282 -5.44 -16.53 22.42
CA ASP A 282 -4.97 -17.92 22.40
C ASP A 282 -4.57 -18.31 20.98
N VAL A 283 -5.35 -17.85 19.99
CA VAL A 283 -4.98 -17.98 18.57
C VAL A 283 -3.74 -17.11 18.27
N LEU A 284 -3.67 -15.90 18.82
CA LEU A 284 -2.52 -15.00 18.66
C LEU A 284 -1.23 -15.60 19.22
N ASP A 285 -1.24 -16.22 20.40
CA ASP A 285 -0.04 -16.89 20.95
C ASP A 285 0.42 -18.03 20.04
N GLY A 286 -0.51 -18.79 19.46
CA GLY A 286 -0.19 -19.82 18.47
C GLY A 286 0.48 -19.27 17.20
N VAL A 287 0.12 -18.07 16.75
CA VAL A 287 0.75 -17.38 15.61
C VAL A 287 2.12 -16.81 16.01
N ALA A 288 2.21 -16.16 17.17
CA ALA A 288 3.43 -15.58 17.71
C ALA A 288 4.53 -16.63 17.91
N GLU A 289 4.18 -17.79 18.46
CA GLU A 289 5.15 -18.89 18.65
C GLU A 289 5.61 -19.46 17.30
N ARG A 290 4.73 -19.60 16.30
CA ARG A 290 5.13 -20.00 14.93
C ARG A 290 6.07 -18.97 14.28
N PHE A 291 5.84 -17.68 14.50
CA PHE A 291 6.70 -16.60 14.00
C PHE A 291 8.07 -16.57 14.69
N ARG A 292 8.12 -16.81 16.01
CA ARG A 292 9.36 -16.89 16.77
C ARG A 292 10.18 -18.13 16.37
N THR A 293 9.54 -19.29 16.30
CA THR A 293 10.21 -20.58 16.01
C THR A 293 10.64 -20.73 14.55
N SER A 294 10.03 -19.99 13.61
CA SER A 294 10.57 -19.84 12.24
C SER A 294 11.81 -18.94 12.16
N GLY A 295 12.27 -18.39 13.29
CA GLY A 295 13.38 -17.44 13.34
C GLY A 295 12.99 -16.05 12.85
N TYR A 296 11.75 -15.60 13.07
CA TYR A 296 11.19 -14.32 12.59
C TYR A 296 10.97 -14.22 11.07
N ASP A 297 10.68 -15.34 10.40
CA ASP A 297 10.20 -15.34 9.01
C ASP A 297 8.77 -14.77 8.91
N ILE A 298 8.60 -13.66 8.17
CA ILE A 298 7.34 -12.94 8.02
C ILE A 298 6.33 -13.75 7.20
N ARG A 299 6.77 -14.47 6.17
CA ARG A 299 5.93 -15.36 5.37
C ARG A 299 5.37 -16.49 6.23
N ALA A 300 6.16 -17.05 7.13
CA ALA A 300 5.71 -18.05 8.09
C ALA A 300 4.65 -17.48 9.07
N ALA A 301 4.79 -16.23 9.51
CA ALA A 301 3.78 -15.55 10.34
C ALA A 301 2.45 -15.33 9.60
N LEU A 302 2.50 -14.86 8.34
CA LEU A 302 1.31 -14.65 7.53
C LEU A 302 0.61 -15.97 7.20
N ALA A 303 1.36 -17.01 6.80
CA ALA A 303 0.82 -18.36 6.62
C ALA A 303 0.19 -18.90 7.92
N ALA A 304 0.85 -18.68 9.06
CA ALA A 304 0.36 -19.07 10.38
C ALA A 304 -0.93 -18.35 10.77
N LEU A 305 -1.12 -17.09 10.37
CA LEU A 305 -2.29 -16.26 10.66
C LEU A 305 -3.48 -16.61 9.77
N TRP A 306 -3.26 -16.68 8.45
CA TRP A 306 -4.33 -16.97 7.47
C TRP A 306 -4.74 -18.44 7.43
N SER A 307 -4.00 -19.33 8.11
CA SER A 307 -4.40 -20.72 8.36
C SER A 307 -5.24 -20.90 9.64
N THR A 308 -5.65 -19.82 10.32
CA THR A 308 -6.51 -19.89 11.50
C THR A 308 -7.99 -19.91 11.13
N ASP A 309 -8.81 -20.64 11.89
CA ASP A 309 -10.27 -20.59 11.73
C ASP A 309 -10.81 -19.17 11.94
N ALA A 310 -10.18 -18.38 12.82
CA ALA A 310 -10.54 -16.99 13.09
C ALA A 310 -10.42 -16.08 11.84
N PHE A 311 -9.40 -16.26 11.00
CA PHE A 311 -9.27 -15.49 9.76
C PHE A 311 -10.41 -15.77 8.77
N TRP A 312 -10.88 -17.02 8.69
CA TRP A 312 -11.97 -17.41 7.77
C TRP A 312 -13.38 -17.27 8.36
N ASP A 313 -13.51 -16.91 9.64
CA ASP A 313 -14.78 -16.77 10.33
C ASP A 313 -15.66 -15.67 9.70
N PRO A 314 -16.92 -15.94 9.31
CA PRO A 314 -17.83 -14.93 8.77
C PRO A 314 -17.97 -13.67 9.65
N ARG A 315 -17.79 -13.79 10.97
CA ARG A 315 -17.86 -12.66 11.92
C ARG A 315 -16.70 -11.67 11.76
N ASN A 316 -15.61 -12.04 11.10
CA ASN A 316 -14.48 -11.16 10.77
C ASN A 316 -14.55 -10.59 9.33
N ARG A 317 -15.62 -10.88 8.57
CA ARG A 317 -15.86 -10.23 7.26
C ARG A 317 -16.37 -8.81 7.46
N GLY A 318 -15.82 -7.87 6.70
CA GLY A 318 -16.20 -6.45 6.78
C GLY A 318 -16.05 -5.78 8.15
N VAL A 319 -15.21 -6.29 9.05
CA VAL A 319 -15.03 -5.66 10.38
C VAL A 319 -14.10 -4.46 10.36
N LEU A 320 -12.92 -4.58 9.73
CA LEU A 320 -11.93 -3.51 9.62
C LEU A 320 -12.42 -2.38 8.69
N VAL A 321 -11.99 -1.15 8.97
CA VAL A 321 -12.25 0.01 8.11
C VAL A 321 -11.11 0.20 7.13
N LYS A 322 -11.40 0.17 5.82
CA LYS A 322 -10.45 0.48 4.74
C LYS A 322 -9.77 1.83 5.00
N SER A 323 -8.44 1.83 5.02
CA SER A 323 -7.62 3.04 4.98
C SER A 323 -7.85 3.81 3.67
N PRO A 324 -7.51 5.11 3.61
CA PRO A 324 -7.59 5.91 2.39
C PRO A 324 -6.88 5.30 1.18
N VAL A 325 -5.72 4.65 1.36
CA VAL A 325 -5.02 3.94 0.28
C VAL A 325 -5.85 2.75 -0.21
N GLU A 326 -6.31 1.88 0.69
CA GLU A 326 -7.13 0.71 0.33
C GLU A 326 -8.41 1.12 -0.41
N PHE A 327 -9.07 2.20 0.05
CA PHE A 327 -10.28 2.71 -0.58
C PHE A 327 -10.02 3.24 -2.00
N VAL A 328 -9.01 4.11 -2.19
CA VAL A 328 -8.72 4.72 -3.50
C VAL A 328 -8.13 3.69 -4.48
N VAL A 329 -7.09 2.96 -4.07
CA VAL A 329 -6.44 1.94 -4.92
C VAL A 329 -7.42 0.80 -5.23
N GLY A 330 -8.15 0.32 -4.22
CA GLY A 330 -9.14 -0.74 -4.39
C GLY A 330 -10.27 -0.34 -5.34
N SER A 331 -10.79 0.89 -5.26
CA SER A 331 -11.81 1.38 -6.20
C SER A 331 -11.28 1.41 -7.64
N VAL A 332 -10.06 1.95 -7.85
CA VAL A 332 -9.45 2.04 -9.19
C VAL A 332 -9.23 0.65 -9.80
N ARG A 333 -8.78 -0.33 -9.00
CA ARG A 333 -8.59 -1.73 -9.43
C ARG A 333 -9.91 -2.45 -9.71
N LEU A 334 -10.89 -2.36 -8.81
CA LEU A 334 -12.19 -3.04 -8.94
C LEU A 334 -12.94 -2.63 -10.22
N PHE A 335 -12.88 -1.34 -10.57
CA PHE A 335 -13.64 -0.76 -11.68
C PHE A 335 -12.83 -0.59 -12.99
N ASP A 336 -11.59 -1.10 -13.08
CA ASP A 336 -10.69 -0.94 -14.24
C ASP A 336 -10.59 0.54 -14.70
N VAL A 337 -10.44 1.45 -13.72
CA VAL A 337 -10.51 2.90 -13.97
C VAL A 337 -9.22 3.36 -14.62
N ALA A 338 -9.29 3.82 -15.87
CA ALA A 338 -8.15 4.44 -16.53
C ALA A 338 -7.92 5.86 -15.97
N TYR A 339 -6.67 6.22 -15.68
CA TYR A 339 -6.29 7.54 -15.17
C TYR A 339 -5.09 8.09 -15.97
N GLY A 340 -5.06 9.41 -16.16
CA GLY A 340 -3.96 10.09 -16.86
C GLY A 340 -2.76 10.43 -16.00
N ASP A 341 -2.99 10.76 -14.72
CA ASP A 341 -1.98 11.23 -13.77
C ASP A 341 -2.23 10.66 -12.36
N PRO A 342 -1.34 9.81 -11.80
CA PRO A 342 -1.50 9.26 -10.46
C PRO A 342 -1.35 10.31 -9.34
N GLN A 343 -0.83 11.50 -9.62
CA GLN A 343 -0.71 12.58 -8.63
C GLN A 343 -2.08 13.02 -8.09
N MET A 344 -3.13 12.96 -8.90
CA MET A 344 -4.49 13.24 -8.47
C MET A 344 -4.98 12.20 -7.44
N LEU A 345 -4.73 10.91 -7.70
CA LEU A 345 -5.09 9.83 -6.79
C LEU A 345 -4.32 9.93 -5.46
N ALA A 346 -3.02 10.24 -5.50
CA ALA A 346 -2.22 10.53 -4.32
C ALA A 346 -2.75 11.74 -3.53
N ASN A 347 -3.28 12.77 -4.20
CA ASN A 347 -3.94 13.91 -3.56
C ASN A 347 -5.28 13.54 -2.92
N THR A 348 -6.07 12.63 -3.50
CA THR A 348 -7.29 12.08 -2.88
C THR A 348 -6.94 11.31 -1.61
N VAL A 349 -5.96 10.40 -1.67
CA VAL A 349 -5.45 9.65 -0.52
C VAL A 349 -4.97 10.57 0.61
N ARG A 350 -4.26 11.66 0.27
CA ARG A 350 -3.85 12.71 1.21
C ARG A 350 -5.03 13.45 1.83
N THR A 351 -6.02 13.84 1.03
CA THR A 351 -7.24 14.55 1.48
C THR A 351 -8.08 13.70 2.43
N LEU A 352 -8.09 12.38 2.21
CA LEU A 352 -8.73 11.39 3.07
C LEU A 352 -7.93 11.05 4.35
N GLY A 353 -6.73 11.62 4.52
CA GLY A 353 -5.96 11.59 5.78
C GLY A 353 -4.65 10.80 5.76
N GLN A 354 -4.34 10.03 4.71
CA GLN A 354 -3.17 9.15 4.68
C GLN A 354 -2.07 9.70 3.75
N ASN A 355 -1.49 10.84 4.11
CA ASN A 355 -0.43 11.45 3.31
C ASN A 355 0.85 10.58 3.28
N LEU A 356 1.04 9.75 2.25
CA LEU A 356 2.18 8.84 2.14
C LEU A 356 3.53 9.58 2.32
N PHE A 357 4.50 8.91 2.95
CA PHE A 357 5.78 9.52 3.38
C PHE A 357 5.65 10.71 4.35
N TYR A 358 4.46 10.95 4.93
CA TYR A 358 4.20 11.98 5.93
C TYR A 358 3.18 11.49 6.99
N PRO A 359 3.55 10.48 7.79
CA PRO A 359 2.75 10.02 8.92
C PRO A 359 2.57 11.16 9.96
N PRO A 360 1.43 11.22 10.66
CA PRO A 360 1.09 12.35 11.54
C PRO A 360 1.91 12.42 12.83
N ASN A 361 2.51 11.32 13.27
CA ASN A 361 3.41 11.22 14.43
C ASN A 361 4.16 9.88 14.41
N VAL A 362 5.09 9.67 15.36
CA VAL A 362 5.94 8.46 15.48
C VAL A 362 5.20 7.13 15.58
N LYS A 363 3.92 7.11 15.99
CA LYS A 363 3.08 5.90 16.04
C LYS A 363 2.48 5.51 14.68
N GLY A 364 2.80 6.24 13.61
CA GLY A 364 2.34 6.00 12.25
C GLY A 364 0.97 6.64 11.98
N TRP A 365 0.22 6.07 11.03
CA TRP A 365 -1.17 6.48 10.79
C TRP A 365 -2.14 5.77 11.74
N PRO A 366 -3.14 6.48 12.31
CA PRO A 366 -4.17 5.84 13.12
C PRO A 366 -5.10 5.00 12.24
N GLY A 367 -5.37 3.75 12.66
CA GLY A 367 -6.25 2.82 11.95
C GLY A 367 -7.74 2.97 12.28
N GLY A 368 -8.56 2.09 11.69
CA GLY A 368 -9.95 1.88 12.07
C GLY A 368 -10.84 3.12 11.90
N ALA A 369 -11.69 3.38 12.91
CA ALA A 369 -12.67 4.46 12.90
C ALA A 369 -12.06 5.88 12.77
N MET A 370 -10.77 6.06 13.08
CA MET A 370 -10.09 7.36 12.98
C MET A 370 -10.01 7.88 11.52
N TRP A 371 -10.17 7.00 10.53
CA TRP A 371 -10.30 7.39 9.13
C TRP A 371 -11.63 8.10 8.79
N ILE A 372 -12.61 8.04 9.69
CA ILE A 372 -14.01 8.36 9.40
C ILE A 372 -14.46 9.56 10.23
N ASN A 373 -14.71 10.67 9.53
CA ASN A 373 -15.33 11.87 10.07
C ASN A 373 -16.19 12.54 8.98
N SER A 374 -16.93 13.60 9.32
CA SER A 374 -17.83 14.28 8.39
C SER A 374 -17.14 14.75 7.10
N THR A 375 -15.88 15.16 7.17
CA THR A 375 -15.09 15.62 6.01
C THR A 375 -14.60 14.45 5.16
N THR A 376 -14.05 13.40 5.77
CA THR A 376 -13.54 12.24 5.02
C THR A 376 -14.66 11.40 4.41
N LEU A 377 -15.81 11.27 5.08
CA LEU A 377 -17.00 10.62 4.52
C LEU A 377 -17.51 11.34 3.27
N LEU A 378 -17.61 12.68 3.31
CA LEU A 378 -18.00 13.47 2.15
C LEU A 378 -16.99 13.30 1.00
N ALA A 379 -15.68 13.34 1.31
CA ALA A 379 -14.63 13.16 0.31
C ALA A 379 -14.62 11.75 -0.30
N ARG A 380 -14.93 10.68 0.46
CA ARG A 380 -15.08 9.31 -0.10
C ARG A 380 -16.25 9.21 -1.07
N LYS A 381 -17.39 9.83 -0.74
CA LYS A 381 -18.55 9.93 -1.66
C LYS A 381 -18.22 10.72 -2.92
N GLN A 382 -17.62 11.90 -2.78
CA GLN A 382 -17.21 12.74 -3.91
C GLN A 382 -16.24 12.03 -4.86
N PHE A 383 -15.31 11.21 -4.34
CA PHE A 383 -14.42 10.40 -5.16
C PHE A 383 -15.19 9.34 -5.97
N VAL A 384 -16.16 8.66 -5.36
CA VAL A 384 -17.06 7.72 -6.04
C VAL A 384 -17.91 8.41 -7.12
N GLU A 385 -18.54 9.55 -6.81
CA GLU A 385 -19.29 10.34 -7.80
C GLU A 385 -18.41 10.74 -9.00
N GLN A 386 -17.14 11.07 -8.76
CA GLN A 386 -16.18 11.40 -9.81
C GLN A 386 -15.94 10.22 -10.78
N LEU A 387 -16.00 8.97 -10.29
CA LEU A 387 -15.91 7.77 -11.13
C LEU A 387 -17.10 7.66 -12.09
N PHE A 388 -18.32 7.97 -11.64
CA PHE A 388 -19.51 7.91 -12.50
C PHE A 388 -19.60 9.06 -13.50
N ARG A 389 -19.27 10.30 -13.11
CA ARG A 389 -19.20 11.46 -14.03
C ARG A 389 -18.15 11.26 -15.14
N ALA A 390 -17.10 10.49 -14.85
CA ALA A 390 -16.10 10.06 -15.82
C ALA A 390 -16.61 9.04 -16.87
N THR A 391 -17.81 8.47 -16.68
CA THR A 391 -18.50 7.62 -17.67
C THR A 391 -19.35 8.47 -18.63
N GLU A 392 -20.07 9.48 -18.11
CA GLU A 392 -21.06 10.27 -18.85
C GLU A 392 -20.41 11.11 -19.96
N THR A 393 -19.20 11.61 -19.69
CA THR A 393 -18.38 12.36 -20.64
C THR A 393 -17.93 11.54 -21.86
N VAL A 394 -18.02 10.20 -21.81
CA VAL A 394 -17.81 9.32 -22.97
C VAL A 394 -19.11 9.14 -23.78
N GLY A 395 -20.27 9.21 -23.12
CA GLY A 395 -21.59 9.14 -23.75
C GLY A 395 -21.92 10.35 -24.63
N MET A 396 -21.42 11.54 -24.26
CA MET A 396 -21.47 12.73 -25.12
C MET A 396 -20.39 12.69 -26.23
N ARG A 397 -20.63 11.90 -27.27
CA ARG A 397 -19.98 12.16 -28.58
C ARG A 397 -20.33 13.58 -29.01
N ALA A 398 -19.30 14.38 -29.31
CA ALA A 398 -19.48 15.73 -29.84
C ALA A 398 -20.43 15.72 -31.05
N PRO A 399 -21.34 16.71 -31.18
CA PRO A 399 -22.23 16.79 -32.33
C PRO A 399 -21.37 16.88 -33.59
N ALA A 400 -21.66 16.01 -34.56
CA ALA A 400 -21.01 16.08 -35.86
C ALA A 400 -21.37 17.43 -36.52
N HIS A 401 -20.41 18.35 -36.53
CA HIS A 401 -20.55 19.59 -37.29
C HIS A 401 -20.66 19.23 -38.78
N ALA A 402 -21.90 19.22 -39.28
CA ALA A 402 -22.18 19.12 -40.70
C ALA A 402 -21.49 20.30 -41.39
N ILE A 403 -20.46 19.99 -42.19
CA ILE A 403 -19.79 20.98 -43.03
C ILE A 403 -20.76 21.33 -44.16
N ALA A 404 -21.54 22.39 -43.95
CA ALA A 404 -22.35 22.99 -45.00
C ALA A 404 -21.40 23.60 -46.05
N SER A 405 -21.41 23.06 -47.26
CA SER A 405 -20.57 23.53 -48.35
C SER A 405 -21.05 24.87 -48.90
N SER A 406 -20.31 25.95 -48.66
CA SER A 406 -20.44 27.21 -49.40
C SER A 406 -19.27 27.38 -50.36
N ALA A 407 -19.50 27.06 -51.64
CA ALA A 407 -18.52 27.27 -52.70
C ALA A 407 -18.61 28.71 -53.26
N PRO A 408 -17.48 29.42 -53.44
CA PRO A 408 -17.39 30.55 -54.35
C PRO A 408 -17.02 30.09 -55.79
N HIS A 409 -17.30 30.95 -56.76
CA HIS A 409 -17.12 30.72 -58.19
C HIS A 409 -15.67 30.47 -58.65
N ALA A 410 -15.53 29.65 -59.70
CA ALA A 410 -14.33 29.52 -60.56
C ALA A 410 -14.22 30.73 -61.54
N PRO A 411 -13.25 30.87 -62.49
CA PRO A 411 -12.44 29.84 -63.19
C PRO A 411 -10.90 30.18 -63.23
N ASN A 412 -9.97 29.50 -63.93
CA ASN A 412 -10.05 28.70 -65.16
C ASN A 412 -8.80 27.79 -65.42
N ALA A 413 -8.93 26.86 -66.38
CA ALA A 413 -7.85 26.20 -67.18
C ALA A 413 -6.85 25.16 -66.58
N ARG A 414 -7.22 23.85 -66.63
CA ARG A 414 -6.72 22.76 -67.55
C ARG A 414 -5.18 22.51 -67.76
N PRO A 415 -4.73 21.28 -68.14
CA PRO A 415 -4.36 20.16 -67.25
C PRO A 415 -2.98 19.51 -67.60
N HIS A 416 -2.53 18.41 -66.95
CA HIS A 416 -1.79 17.31 -67.61
C HIS A 416 -1.53 16.06 -66.72
N VAL A 417 -2.07 14.92 -67.16
CA VAL A 417 -1.48 13.56 -67.34
C VAL A 417 -0.56 12.92 -66.26
N THR A 418 -0.86 11.65 -65.94
CA THR A 418 -0.15 10.68 -65.08
C THR A 418 1.03 9.97 -65.76
N PRO A 419 1.89 9.21 -65.04
CA PRO A 419 1.70 7.74 -65.01
C PRO A 419 2.13 7.00 -63.71
N VAL A 420 1.80 5.71 -63.64
CA VAL A 420 1.96 4.78 -62.48
C VAL A 420 2.35 3.38 -63.01
N PRO A 421 3.49 2.79 -62.58
CA PRO A 421 3.52 1.71 -61.56
C PRO A 421 4.76 1.87 -60.60
N VAL A 422 5.25 0.95 -59.76
CA VAL A 422 5.13 -0.53 -59.55
C VAL A 422 5.06 -0.86 -58.04
N ALA A 423 4.46 -2.01 -57.71
CA ALA A 423 4.20 -2.49 -56.35
C ALA A 423 5.35 -3.33 -55.73
N ASP A 424 5.26 -3.57 -54.42
CA ASP A 424 5.76 -4.81 -53.80
C ASP A 424 4.86 -5.23 -52.61
N THR A 425 4.82 -6.53 -52.28
CA THR A 425 3.75 -7.13 -51.44
C THR A 425 4.28 -8.02 -50.30
N ALA A 426 3.82 -7.80 -49.05
CA ALA A 426 3.81 -8.79 -47.96
C ALA A 426 2.93 -8.29 -46.77
N PRO A 427 2.57 -9.10 -45.75
CA PRO A 427 1.15 -9.24 -45.38
C PRO A 427 0.71 -8.55 -44.08
N VAL A 428 -0.61 -8.38 -43.97
CA VAL A 428 -1.29 -7.81 -42.80
C VAL A 428 -1.30 -8.80 -41.63
N VAL A 429 -0.74 -8.38 -40.50
CA VAL A 429 -0.98 -9.01 -39.19
C VAL A 429 -1.98 -8.13 -38.42
N GLY A 430 -3.01 -8.75 -37.84
CA GLY A 430 -4.10 -8.05 -37.17
C GLY A 430 -3.65 -7.22 -35.97
N MET A 431 -3.64 -5.90 -36.12
CA MET A 431 -3.34 -4.96 -35.06
C MET A 431 -4.54 -4.85 -34.12
N GLN A 432 -4.48 -5.55 -32.98
CA GLN A 432 -5.41 -5.34 -31.87
C GLN A 432 -5.36 -3.86 -31.46
N ALA A 433 -6.53 -3.24 -31.28
CA ALA A 433 -6.63 -1.82 -30.96
C ALA A 433 -6.00 -1.54 -29.59
N ALA A 434 -4.94 -0.74 -29.56
CA ALA A 434 -4.35 -0.26 -28.32
C ALA A 434 -5.36 0.61 -27.55
N PRO A 435 -5.44 0.50 -26.22
CA PRO A 435 -6.37 1.31 -25.43
C PRO A 435 -6.03 2.80 -25.57
N THR A 436 -7.05 3.61 -25.80
CA THR A 436 -6.92 5.06 -25.96
C THR A 436 -6.44 5.69 -24.66
N ARG A 437 -5.24 6.28 -24.70
CA ARG A 437 -4.65 7.02 -23.59
C ARG A 437 -5.58 8.19 -23.21
N PRO A 438 -6.02 8.32 -21.95
CA PRO A 438 -7.00 9.33 -21.58
C PRO A 438 -6.45 10.75 -21.78
N PRO A 439 -7.31 11.76 -22.02
CA PRO A 439 -6.90 13.15 -22.04
C PRO A 439 -6.25 13.53 -20.69
N ARG A 440 -5.24 14.40 -20.74
CA ARG A 440 -4.40 14.75 -19.59
C ARG A 440 -5.24 15.19 -18.38
N GLY A 441 -5.19 14.41 -17.30
CA GLY A 441 -5.76 14.74 -15.98
C GLY A 441 -7.11 14.10 -15.62
N GLY A 442 -7.76 13.34 -16.50
CA GLY A 442 -9.05 12.70 -16.22
C GLY A 442 -8.96 11.30 -15.60
N LEU A 443 -10.01 10.91 -14.86
CA LEU A 443 -10.43 9.51 -14.72
C LEU A 443 -11.31 9.12 -15.92
N ARG A 444 -11.35 7.83 -16.27
CA ARG A 444 -12.30 7.24 -17.23
C ARG A 444 -12.70 5.85 -16.72
N PHE A 445 -13.96 5.70 -16.35
CA PHE A 445 -14.57 4.42 -16.02
C PHE A 445 -15.40 3.91 -17.21
N ASP A 446 -15.19 2.66 -17.60
CA ASP A 446 -15.91 2.01 -18.71
C ASP A 446 -17.11 1.22 -18.15
N LEU A 447 -18.12 1.96 -17.68
CA LEU A 447 -19.26 1.40 -16.95
C LEU A 447 -20.03 0.34 -17.74
N GLU A 448 -20.19 0.52 -19.06
CA GLU A 448 -20.88 -0.47 -19.90
C GLU A 448 -20.08 -1.78 -19.98
N ARG A 449 -18.76 -1.71 -20.21
CA ARG A 449 -17.87 -2.89 -20.21
C ARG A 449 -17.79 -3.57 -18.85
N TRP A 450 -17.84 -2.81 -17.76
CA TRP A 450 -17.82 -3.36 -16.41
C TRP A 450 -19.15 -4.08 -16.06
N LEU A 451 -20.29 -3.41 -16.28
CA LEU A 451 -21.63 -4.00 -16.04
C LEU A 451 -21.92 -5.22 -16.92
N ALA A 452 -21.39 -5.26 -18.14
CA ALA A 452 -21.56 -6.40 -19.06
C ALA A 452 -21.04 -7.73 -18.47
N GLN A 453 -20.06 -7.70 -17.56
CA GLN A 453 -19.54 -8.89 -16.87
C GLN A 453 -20.61 -9.59 -16.01
N TYR A 454 -21.57 -8.82 -15.48
CA TYR A 454 -22.68 -9.27 -14.64
C TYR A 454 -24.02 -9.34 -15.42
N ARG A 455 -23.94 -9.34 -16.75
CA ARG A 455 -25.08 -9.30 -17.69
C ARG A 455 -25.98 -8.06 -17.52
N ALA A 456 -25.48 -7.01 -16.86
CA ALA A 456 -26.14 -5.73 -16.69
C ALA A 456 -25.88 -4.79 -17.88
N ARG A 457 -26.69 -3.73 -18.00
CA ARG A 457 -26.44 -2.56 -18.85
C ARG A 457 -26.77 -1.29 -18.08
N PRO A 458 -26.13 -0.14 -18.35
CA PRO A 458 -26.29 1.05 -17.52
C PRO A 458 -27.75 1.53 -17.40
N GLN A 459 -28.50 1.54 -18.51
CA GLN A 459 -29.89 2.03 -18.58
C GLN A 459 -30.96 0.94 -18.50
N ALA A 460 -30.59 -0.35 -18.40
CA ALA A 460 -31.56 -1.43 -18.23
C ALA A 460 -31.83 -1.64 -16.74
N ILE A 461 -33.09 -1.91 -16.38
CA ILE A 461 -33.44 -2.35 -15.02
C ILE A 461 -32.70 -3.66 -14.74
N ALA A 462 -32.00 -3.71 -13.61
CA ALA A 462 -31.32 -4.93 -13.17
C ALA A 462 -32.36 -5.91 -12.62
N GLY A 463 -32.37 -7.16 -13.09
CA GLY A 463 -33.16 -8.20 -12.44
C GLY A 463 -32.46 -8.70 -11.18
N LEU A 464 -33.22 -9.15 -10.17
CA LEU A 464 -32.73 -9.62 -8.86
C LEU A 464 -31.44 -10.48 -8.91
N SER A 465 -31.30 -11.38 -9.89
CA SER A 465 -30.11 -12.22 -10.07
C SER A 465 -28.85 -11.43 -10.44
N THR A 466 -28.99 -10.39 -11.25
CA THR A 466 -27.93 -9.44 -11.61
C THR A 466 -27.63 -8.50 -10.45
N GLU A 467 -28.64 -8.05 -9.73
CA GLU A 467 -28.48 -7.21 -8.53
C GLU A 467 -27.66 -7.93 -7.44
N LEU A 468 -27.97 -9.19 -7.16
CA LEU A 468 -27.19 -10.02 -6.23
C LEU A 468 -25.75 -10.23 -6.72
N GLN A 469 -25.53 -10.45 -8.02
CA GLN A 469 -24.17 -10.52 -8.58
C GLN A 469 -23.40 -9.21 -8.41
N LEU A 470 -24.04 -8.05 -8.58
CA LEU A 470 -23.43 -6.74 -8.35
C LEU A 470 -23.13 -6.50 -6.87
N GLN A 471 -24.02 -6.90 -5.95
CA GLN A 471 -23.76 -6.85 -4.50
C GLN A 471 -22.50 -7.64 -4.13
N HIS A 472 -22.45 -8.93 -4.51
CA HIS A 472 -21.34 -9.82 -4.20
C HIS A 472 -20.02 -9.39 -4.88
N ALA A 473 -20.07 -8.70 -6.03
CA ALA A 473 -18.88 -8.18 -6.70
C ALA A 473 -18.28 -6.94 -6.03
N VAL A 474 -19.08 -6.15 -5.31
CA VAL A 474 -18.71 -4.80 -4.83
C VAL A 474 -18.58 -4.73 -3.32
N LEU A 475 -19.41 -5.47 -2.58
CA LEU A 475 -19.51 -5.38 -1.13
C LEU A 475 -18.94 -6.63 -0.44
N PRO A 476 -18.15 -6.48 0.64
CA PRO A 476 -17.63 -7.61 1.42
C PRO A 476 -18.66 -8.21 2.39
N VAL A 477 -19.82 -7.56 2.53
CA VAL A 477 -20.97 -7.92 3.38
C VAL A 477 -22.25 -7.40 2.71
N SER A 478 -23.43 -7.87 3.13
CA SER A 478 -24.71 -7.36 2.61
C SER A 478 -24.85 -5.83 2.79
N PRO A 479 -25.57 -5.12 1.89
CA PRO A 479 -25.83 -3.68 2.02
C PRO A 479 -26.43 -3.32 3.39
N VAL A 480 -26.04 -2.17 3.93
CA VAL A 480 -26.61 -1.63 5.18
C VAL A 480 -27.95 -0.91 4.92
N ALA A 481 -28.07 -0.24 3.78
CA ALA A 481 -29.31 0.38 3.31
C ALA A 481 -30.04 -0.53 2.31
N ALA A 482 -31.37 -0.48 2.31
CA ALA A 482 -32.16 -1.07 1.24
C ALA A 482 -31.92 -0.28 -0.06
N ILE A 483 -31.67 -0.99 -1.15
CA ILE A 483 -31.50 -0.44 -2.50
C ILE A 483 -32.74 -0.81 -3.32
N ASP A 484 -33.23 0.14 -4.13
CA ASP A 484 -34.43 -0.04 -4.95
C ASP A 484 -34.18 -1.06 -6.07
N THR A 485 -35.03 -2.10 -6.13
CA THR A 485 -34.89 -3.27 -7.02
C THR A 485 -35.41 -3.04 -8.44
N ASP A 486 -36.02 -1.88 -8.72
CA ASP A 486 -36.39 -1.46 -10.09
C ASP A 486 -35.38 -0.45 -10.68
N SER A 487 -34.20 -0.34 -10.06
CA SER A 487 -33.12 0.56 -10.51
C SER A 487 -32.48 0.13 -11.83
N THR A 488 -32.01 1.10 -12.62
CA THR A 488 -31.11 0.79 -13.74
C THR A 488 -29.76 0.30 -13.24
N GLY A 489 -29.04 -0.50 -14.04
CA GLY A 489 -27.73 -1.04 -13.65
C GLY A 489 -26.70 0.02 -13.22
N SER A 490 -26.78 1.25 -13.76
CA SER A 490 -25.96 2.38 -13.30
C SER A 490 -26.38 2.88 -11.91
N ALA A 491 -27.67 3.12 -11.70
CA ALA A 491 -28.21 3.64 -10.44
C ALA A 491 -28.05 2.63 -9.29
N TYR A 492 -28.25 1.34 -9.59
CA TYR A 492 -28.03 0.26 -8.63
C TYR A 492 -26.57 0.19 -8.18
N LEU A 493 -25.62 0.27 -9.14
CA LEU A 493 -24.20 0.29 -8.82
C LEU A 493 -23.83 1.53 -8.01
N GLU A 494 -24.30 2.73 -8.41
CA GLU A 494 -24.06 3.96 -7.65
C GLU A 494 -24.58 3.85 -6.20
N ALA A 495 -25.77 3.28 -5.99
CA ALA A 495 -26.30 3.02 -4.66
C ALA A 495 -25.41 2.07 -3.83
N LEU A 496 -24.89 0.99 -4.42
CA LEU A 496 -23.93 0.09 -3.76
C LEU A 496 -22.66 0.83 -3.31
N LEU A 497 -22.08 1.68 -4.16
CA LEU A 497 -20.87 2.41 -3.80
C LEU A 497 -21.15 3.52 -2.77
N MET A 498 -22.38 4.01 -2.64
CA MET A 498 -22.79 4.95 -1.59
C MET A 498 -23.12 4.29 -0.25
N ASP A 499 -23.32 2.97 -0.22
CA ASP A 499 -23.62 2.21 0.99
C ASP A 499 -22.44 2.23 1.98
N PRO A 500 -22.69 2.31 3.31
CA PRO A 500 -21.66 2.19 4.32
C PRO A 500 -20.77 0.94 4.21
N ALA A 501 -21.28 -0.18 3.68
CA ALA A 501 -20.49 -1.38 3.42
C ALA A 501 -19.36 -1.09 2.42
N TYR A 502 -19.63 -0.42 1.28
CA TYR A 502 -18.57 -0.05 0.33
C TYR A 502 -17.68 1.07 0.88
N GLN A 503 -18.30 2.11 1.42
CA GLN A 503 -17.62 3.32 1.87
C GLN A 503 -16.64 3.05 3.02
N LEU A 504 -16.85 1.99 3.81
CA LEU A 504 -16.07 1.70 5.00
C LEU A 504 -15.28 0.39 4.96
N LYS A 505 -15.81 -0.70 4.38
CA LYS A 505 -15.37 -2.08 4.70
C LYS A 505 -14.57 -2.76 3.61
#